data_AF-A0A0A1H945-F1
#
_entry.id   AF-A0A0A1H945-F1
#
_cell.length_a   1.000
_cell.length_b   1.000
_cell.length_c   1.000
_cell.angle_alpha   90.00
_cell.angle_beta   90.00
_cell.angle_gamma   90.00
#
_symmetry.space_group_name_H-M   'P 1'
#
loop_
_entity.id
_entity.type
_entity.pdbx_description
1 polymer ?
#
loop_
_entity_poly.entity_id
_entity_poly.type
_entity_poly.pdbx_seq_one_letter_code
_entity_poly.pdbx_strand_id
1 'polypeptide(L)'
;MSYYRQEMPLWLTVAAGVRSEVIAFGDYGIIHPNFSDKIIATNANAKIRYTKGMAQHIFRGYSLKQGLKYGQYHDLAQRVVESSVYIDRDHSYGDDYVWRCANREVGCGNLGTWVEVDMNHHMVYVAAQLPKLVNQVAAGVSANDLLALAA
;
A
#
# COMPACT_ATOMS: atom_id res chain seq x y z
N MET A 1 3.49 8.70 8.85
CA MET A 1 4.65 7.78 8.85
C MET A 1 4.59 6.96 7.58
N SER A 2 5.72 6.61 6.98
CA SER A 2 5.79 5.71 5.83
C SER A 2 6.94 4.71 6.01
N TYR A 3 6.85 3.58 5.33
CA TYR A 3 7.91 2.59 5.23
C TYR A 3 8.33 2.41 3.79
N TYR A 4 9.63 2.31 3.57
CA TYR A 4 10.19 2.08 2.25
C TYR A 4 10.02 0.62 1.84
N ARG A 5 9.58 0.40 0.60
CA ARG A 5 9.36 -0.90 -0.03
C ARG A 5 10.68 -1.49 -0.48
N GLN A 6 11.41 -2.12 0.44
CA GLN A 6 12.78 -2.61 0.23
C GLN A 6 12.91 -3.61 -0.92
N GLU A 7 11.85 -4.33 -1.24
CA GLU A 7 11.77 -5.27 -2.35
C GLU A 7 11.94 -4.61 -3.72
N MET A 8 11.45 -3.37 -3.89
CA MET A 8 11.51 -2.64 -5.16
C MET A 8 12.93 -2.23 -5.57
N PRO A 9 13.72 -1.52 -4.73
CA PRO A 9 15.12 -1.21 -5.03
C PRO A 9 15.99 -2.43 -5.22
N LEU A 10 15.77 -3.48 -4.40
CA LEU A 10 16.51 -4.73 -4.54
C LEU A 10 16.25 -5.35 -5.92
N TRP A 11 14.98 -5.48 -6.31
CA TRP A 11 14.62 -6.01 -7.61
C TRP A 11 15.14 -5.14 -8.76
N LEU A 12 14.99 -3.81 -8.69
CA LEU A 12 15.51 -2.89 -9.71
C LEU A 12 17.02 -3.02 -9.91
N THR A 13 17.77 -3.14 -8.81
CA THR A 13 19.23 -3.31 -8.86
C THR A 13 19.61 -4.60 -9.58
N VAL A 14 18.94 -5.71 -9.25
CA VAL A 14 19.20 -7.00 -9.91
C VAL A 14 18.77 -6.94 -11.38
N ALA A 15 17.54 -6.52 -11.67
CA ALA A 15 16.99 -6.49 -13.02
C ALA A 15 17.80 -5.59 -13.97
N ALA A 16 18.27 -4.43 -13.49
CA ALA A 16 19.13 -3.55 -14.27
C ALA A 16 20.57 -4.09 -14.45
N GLY A 17 21.03 -4.93 -13.52
CA GLY A 17 22.35 -5.57 -13.58
C GLY A 17 22.41 -6.78 -14.53
N VAL A 18 21.30 -7.50 -14.70
CA VAL A 18 21.23 -8.72 -15.54
C VAL A 18 20.20 -8.60 -16.67
N ARG A 19 20.33 -7.55 -17.49
CA ARG A 19 19.35 -7.21 -18.55
C ARG A 19 19.09 -8.29 -19.61
N SER A 20 19.96 -9.29 -19.73
CA SER A 20 19.77 -10.43 -20.64
C SER A 20 18.73 -11.44 -20.13
N GLU A 21 18.33 -11.36 -18.87
CA GLU A 21 17.42 -12.29 -18.21
C GLU A 21 16.16 -11.58 -17.72
N VAL A 22 15.03 -12.30 -17.72
CA VAL A 22 13.78 -11.79 -17.15
C VAL A 22 13.73 -12.12 -15.66
N ILE A 23 13.88 -11.11 -14.82
CA ILE A 23 13.81 -11.25 -13.37
C ILE A 23 12.40 -10.93 -12.87
N ALA A 24 11.69 -11.94 -12.38
CA ALA A 24 10.39 -11.77 -11.78
C ALA A 24 10.46 -10.91 -10.51
N PHE A 25 9.49 -10.00 -10.35
CA PHE A 25 9.31 -9.25 -9.11
C PHE A 25 8.47 -10.05 -8.11
N GLY A 26 8.86 -10.02 -6.84
CA GLY A 26 8.12 -10.64 -5.74
C GLY A 26 7.94 -9.67 -4.58
N ASP A 27 6.75 -9.66 -3.99
CA ASP A 27 6.36 -8.81 -2.86
C ASP A 27 5.43 -9.61 -1.92
N TYR A 28 5.52 -9.34 -0.63
CA TYR A 28 4.64 -9.90 0.41
C TYR A 28 3.38 -9.05 0.65
N GLY A 29 3.28 -7.90 -0.02
CA GLY A 29 2.13 -7.01 0.03
C GLY A 29 2.05 -6.22 1.32
N ILE A 30 0.89 -6.30 1.97
CA ILE A 30 0.54 -5.43 3.12
C ILE A 30 0.62 -6.16 4.47
N ILE A 31 0.54 -7.49 4.46
CA ILE A 31 0.53 -8.31 5.67
C ILE A 31 1.88 -9.02 5.78
N HIS A 32 2.41 -9.12 7.00
CA HIS A 32 3.63 -9.88 7.26
C HIS A 32 3.52 -11.34 6.73
N PRO A 33 4.56 -11.92 6.11
CA PRO A 33 4.50 -13.26 5.51
C PRO A 33 4.16 -14.37 6.51
N ASN A 34 4.52 -14.22 7.79
CA ASN A 34 4.17 -15.17 8.85
C ASN A 34 2.81 -14.87 9.53
N PHE A 35 1.87 -14.23 8.83
CA PHE A 35 0.54 -13.96 9.38
C PHE A 35 -0.28 -15.24 9.50
N SER A 36 -1.04 -15.32 10.59
CA SER A 36 -2.04 -16.38 10.80
C SER A 36 -3.37 -15.74 11.16
N ASP A 37 -4.40 -16.08 10.40
CA ASP A 37 -5.79 -15.73 10.65
C ASP A 37 -6.37 -16.41 11.91
N LYS A 38 -5.68 -17.43 12.44
CA LYS A 38 -6.04 -18.14 13.68
C LYS A 38 -5.67 -17.36 14.94
N ILE A 39 -4.82 -16.33 14.83
CA ILE A 39 -4.37 -15.54 15.98
C ILE A 39 -5.17 -14.24 16.02
N ILE A 40 -6.02 -14.09 17.06
CA ILE A 40 -6.79 -12.87 17.26
C ILE A 40 -5.86 -11.76 17.78
N ALA A 41 -5.76 -10.67 17.02
CA ALA A 41 -5.01 -9.49 17.40
C ALA A 41 -5.74 -8.72 18.53
N THR A 42 -5.54 -9.14 19.78
CA THR A 42 -6.25 -8.58 20.95
C THR A 42 -5.88 -7.13 21.25
N ASN A 43 -4.72 -6.63 20.82
CA ASN A 43 -4.26 -5.26 21.09
C ASN A 43 -4.04 -4.46 19.78
N ALA A 44 -4.94 -4.63 18.81
CA ALA A 44 -4.85 -3.94 17.53
C ALA A 44 -5.13 -2.43 17.65
N ASN A 45 -4.42 -1.65 16.85
CA ASN A 45 -4.68 -0.23 16.62
C ASN A 45 -5.39 -0.07 15.27
N ALA A 46 -6.22 0.97 15.12
CA ALA A 46 -6.74 1.34 13.82
C ALA A 46 -5.60 1.84 12.91
N LYS A 47 -5.57 1.39 11.66
CA LYS A 47 -4.58 1.81 10.68
C LYS A 47 -5.06 1.55 9.25
N ILE A 48 -4.77 2.50 8.36
CA ILE A 48 -4.90 2.34 6.90
C ILE A 48 -3.48 2.39 6.31
N ARG A 49 -3.15 1.43 5.44
CA ARG A 49 -1.85 1.33 4.75
C ARG A 49 -2.07 1.59 3.26
N TYR A 50 -1.38 2.59 2.73
CA TYR A 50 -1.63 3.11 1.38
C TYR A 50 -0.32 3.15 0.58
N THR A 51 -0.29 2.57 -0.62
CA THR A 51 0.95 2.39 -1.39
C THR A 51 1.10 3.50 -2.42
N LYS A 52 2.23 4.21 -2.39
CA LYS A 52 2.55 5.24 -3.38
C LYS A 52 4.06 5.33 -3.57
N GLY A 53 4.49 5.38 -4.82
CA GLY A 53 5.89 5.42 -5.20
C GLY A 53 6.63 4.19 -4.70
N MET A 54 7.73 4.43 -3.98
CA MET A 54 8.55 3.40 -3.33
C MET A 54 8.19 3.18 -1.85
N ALA A 55 7.02 3.65 -1.39
CA ALA A 55 6.67 3.60 0.02
C ALA A 55 5.24 3.09 0.28
N GLN A 56 5.05 2.58 1.49
CA GLN A 56 3.74 2.36 2.10
C GLN A 56 3.53 3.44 3.18
N HIS A 57 2.50 4.26 3.01
CA HIS A 57 2.11 5.32 3.93
C HIS A 57 1.11 4.77 4.96
N ILE A 58 1.33 5.08 6.23
CA ILE A 58 0.50 4.58 7.33
C ILE A 58 -0.23 5.73 8.02
N PHE A 59 -1.55 5.65 7.94
CA PHE A 59 -2.49 6.50 8.66
C PHE A 59 -2.96 5.75 9.89
N ARG A 60 -2.31 6.02 11.01
CA ARG A 60 -2.51 5.29 12.27
C ARG A 60 -3.37 6.10 13.23
N GLY A 61 -4.29 5.39 13.87
CA GLY A 61 -5.08 5.86 15.00
C GLY A 61 -4.62 5.19 16.31
N TYR A 62 -5.47 5.26 17.33
CA TYR A 62 -5.22 4.68 18.64
C TYR A 62 -5.77 3.25 18.76
N SER A 63 -5.56 2.65 19.94
CA SER A 63 -6.00 1.29 20.26
C SER A 63 -7.50 1.11 20.03
N LEU A 64 -7.89 0.02 19.38
CA LEU A 64 -9.31 -0.32 19.16
C LEU A 64 -10.06 -0.66 20.46
N LYS A 65 -9.36 -0.74 21.60
CA LYS A 65 -9.96 -0.87 22.93
C LYS A 65 -10.36 0.46 23.56
N GLN A 66 -9.94 1.58 22.97
CA GLN A 66 -10.10 2.92 23.53
C GLN A 66 -10.99 3.76 22.61
N GLY A 67 -11.42 4.91 23.12
CA GLY A 67 -12.11 5.96 22.36
C GLY A 67 -13.27 5.46 21.49
N LEU A 68 -13.32 5.94 20.26
CA LEU A 68 -14.33 5.61 19.25
C LEU A 68 -14.20 4.19 18.68
N LYS A 69 -13.22 3.39 19.13
CA LYS A 69 -12.95 2.04 18.63
C LYS A 69 -12.80 2.05 17.11
N TYR A 70 -13.64 1.33 16.36
CA TYR A 70 -13.62 1.34 14.89
C TYR A 70 -14.08 2.67 14.29
N GLY A 71 -14.85 3.50 15.01
CA GLY A 71 -15.37 4.78 14.50
C GLY A 71 -14.30 5.74 14.00
N GLN A 72 -13.07 5.63 14.50
CA GLN A 72 -11.93 6.44 14.07
C GLN A 72 -11.52 6.18 12.60
N TYR A 73 -11.99 5.11 11.97
CA TYR A 73 -11.67 4.83 10.58
C TYR A 73 -12.26 5.84 9.60
N HIS A 74 -13.37 6.51 9.94
CA HIS A 74 -13.88 7.63 9.14
C HIS A 74 -12.83 8.76 9.07
N ASP A 75 -12.28 9.16 10.22
CA ASP A 75 -11.29 10.23 10.29
C ASP A 75 -9.95 9.80 9.67
N LEU A 76 -9.56 8.52 9.84
CA LEU A 76 -8.36 7.98 9.16
C LEU A 76 -8.54 7.98 7.65
N ALA A 77 -9.70 7.55 7.14
CA ALA A 77 -9.99 7.53 5.71
C ALA A 77 -10.01 8.95 5.13
N GLN A 78 -10.60 9.91 5.85
CA GLN A 78 -10.55 11.33 5.47
C GLN A 78 -9.11 11.82 5.35
N ARG A 79 -8.24 11.50 6.32
CA ARG A 79 -6.81 11.83 6.25
C ARG A 79 -6.10 11.18 5.05
N VAL A 80 -6.54 10.00 4.61
CA VAL A 80 -6.01 9.42 3.36
C VAL A 80 -6.45 10.27 2.18
N VAL A 81 -7.75 10.49 2.00
CA VAL A 81 -8.31 11.23 0.84
C VAL A 81 -7.75 12.65 0.72
N GLU A 82 -7.53 13.33 1.84
CA GLU A 82 -6.96 14.68 1.88
C GLU A 82 -5.43 14.71 1.68
N SER A 83 -4.76 13.56 1.73
CA SER A 83 -3.32 13.49 1.55
C SER A 83 -2.90 13.55 0.08
N SER A 84 -1.71 14.08 -0.18
CA SER A 84 -1.13 14.11 -1.52
C SER A 84 -0.79 12.73 -2.09
N VAL A 85 -0.85 11.67 -1.28
CA VAL A 85 -0.52 10.31 -1.73
C VAL A 85 -1.73 9.56 -2.28
N TYR A 86 -2.95 10.01 -1.92
CA TYR A 86 -4.18 9.46 -2.46
C TYR A 86 -4.24 9.65 -3.97
N ILE A 87 -4.65 8.59 -4.68
CA ILE A 87 -4.64 8.56 -6.15
C ILE A 87 -5.97 9.08 -6.66
N ASP A 88 -7.02 8.28 -6.55
CA ASP A 88 -8.37 8.64 -6.94
C ASP A 88 -9.34 7.53 -6.50
N ARG A 89 -10.62 7.87 -6.35
CA ARG A 89 -11.71 6.94 -6.03
C ARG A 89 -11.78 5.79 -7.02
N ASP A 90 -11.62 6.08 -8.30
CA ASP A 90 -11.78 5.10 -9.38
C ASP A 90 -10.50 4.28 -9.63
N HIS A 91 -9.44 4.49 -8.84
CA HIS A 91 -8.17 3.79 -9.03
C HIS A 91 -8.27 2.29 -8.69
N SER A 92 -8.93 1.95 -7.58
CA SER A 92 -9.13 0.57 -7.14
C SER A 92 -10.37 0.45 -6.25
N TYR A 93 -10.80 -0.78 -5.97
CA TYR A 93 -11.86 -1.03 -4.99
C TYR A 93 -11.47 -0.52 -3.59
N GLY A 94 -10.20 -0.68 -3.20
CA GLY A 94 -9.70 -0.17 -1.92
C GLY A 94 -9.77 1.37 -1.85
N ASP A 95 -9.50 2.04 -2.95
CA ASP A 95 -9.60 3.50 -3.05
C ASP A 95 -11.05 3.99 -2.93
N ASP A 96 -11.99 3.36 -3.64
CA ASP A 96 -13.43 3.64 -3.50
C ASP A 96 -13.90 3.42 -2.05
N TYR A 97 -13.47 2.32 -1.41
CA TYR A 97 -13.85 2.04 -0.03
C TYR A 97 -13.33 3.12 0.93
N VAL A 98 -12.06 3.54 0.78
CA VAL A 98 -11.48 4.63 1.58
C VAL A 98 -12.27 5.91 1.37
N TRP A 99 -12.56 6.28 0.11
CA TRP A 99 -13.32 7.49 -0.20
C TRP A 99 -14.73 7.46 0.40
N ARG A 100 -15.45 6.35 0.23
CA ARG A 100 -16.81 6.18 0.78
C ARG A 100 -16.80 6.16 2.30
N CYS A 101 -15.77 5.58 2.92
CA CYS A 101 -15.61 5.60 4.37
C CYS A 101 -15.33 7.02 4.87
N ALA A 102 -14.49 7.80 4.19
CA ALA A 102 -14.25 9.21 4.51
C ALA A 102 -15.55 10.04 4.43
N ASN A 103 -16.39 9.78 3.44
CA ASN A 103 -17.69 10.44 3.23
C ASN A 103 -18.84 9.81 4.05
N ARG A 104 -18.54 8.82 4.90
CA ARG A 104 -19.52 8.11 5.75
C ARG A 104 -20.65 7.43 4.96
N GLU A 105 -20.41 7.06 3.72
CA GLU A 105 -21.33 6.29 2.87
C GLU A 105 -21.29 4.79 3.18
N VAL A 106 -20.24 4.32 3.85
CA VAL A 106 -20.09 2.95 4.36
C VAL A 106 -19.67 2.96 5.81
N GLY A 107 -19.92 1.85 6.53
CA GLY A 107 -19.44 1.67 7.89
C GLY A 107 -17.92 1.54 8.00
N CYS A 108 -17.42 1.59 9.23
CA CYS A 108 -15.98 1.48 9.53
C CYS A 108 -15.37 0.08 9.34
N GLY A 109 -16.14 -0.92 8.93
CA GLY A 109 -15.66 -2.29 8.73
C GLY A 109 -15.04 -2.94 9.98
N ASN A 110 -14.29 -4.02 9.77
CA ASN A 110 -13.48 -4.68 10.80
C ASN A 110 -12.00 -4.76 10.36
N LEU A 111 -11.13 -5.34 11.18
CA LEU A 111 -9.70 -5.48 10.85
C LEU A 111 -9.45 -6.20 9.52
N GLY A 112 -10.25 -7.22 9.20
CA GLY A 112 -10.18 -7.94 7.93
C GLY A 112 -10.59 -7.06 6.75
N THR A 113 -11.62 -6.23 6.90
CA THR A 113 -12.01 -5.23 5.89
C THR A 113 -10.84 -4.32 5.54
N TRP A 114 -10.13 -3.79 6.53
CA TRP A 114 -9.01 -2.89 6.25
C TRP A 114 -7.80 -3.61 5.69
N VAL A 115 -7.59 -4.88 6.02
CA VAL A 115 -6.60 -5.73 5.35
C VAL A 115 -6.93 -5.90 3.87
N GLU A 116 -8.20 -6.19 3.54
CA GLU A 116 -8.68 -6.34 2.16
C GLU A 116 -8.52 -5.03 1.36
N VAL A 117 -8.97 -3.91 1.94
CA VAL A 117 -8.88 -2.58 1.34
C VAL A 117 -7.43 -2.19 1.07
N ASP A 118 -6.56 -2.31 2.07
CA ASP A 118 -5.14 -1.97 1.95
C ASP A 118 -4.46 -2.87 0.89
N MET A 119 -4.74 -4.19 0.91
CA MET A 119 -4.16 -5.15 -0.03
C MET A 119 -4.63 -4.93 -1.46
N ASN A 120 -5.92 -4.66 -1.67
CA ASN A 120 -6.48 -4.40 -2.99
C ASN A 120 -5.80 -3.20 -3.65
N HIS A 121 -5.76 -2.07 -2.95
CA HIS A 121 -5.10 -0.86 -3.43
C HIS A 121 -3.62 -1.13 -3.75
N HIS A 122 -2.91 -1.83 -2.86
CA HIS A 122 -1.50 -2.18 -3.07
C HIS A 122 -1.30 -3.02 -4.34
N MET A 123 -2.07 -4.09 -4.52
CA MET A 123 -1.96 -4.97 -5.70
C MET A 123 -2.22 -4.21 -7.00
N VAL A 124 -3.28 -3.38 -7.03
CA VAL A 124 -3.62 -2.56 -8.20
C VAL A 124 -2.52 -1.56 -8.51
N TYR A 125 -2.00 -0.88 -7.49
CA TYR A 125 -0.90 0.07 -7.65
C TYR A 125 0.36 -0.61 -8.22
N VAL A 126 0.77 -1.75 -7.66
CA VAL A 126 1.95 -2.50 -8.09
C VAL A 126 1.79 -3.04 -9.50
N ALA A 127 0.61 -3.57 -9.84
CA ALA A 127 0.31 -4.03 -11.19
C ALA A 127 0.42 -2.91 -12.24
N ALA A 128 0.06 -1.67 -11.88
CA ALA A 128 0.21 -0.51 -12.75
C ALA A 128 1.64 0.05 -12.78
N GLN A 129 2.41 -0.12 -11.71
CA GLN A 129 3.77 0.37 -11.55
C GLN A 129 4.80 -0.51 -12.28
N LEU A 130 4.70 -1.84 -12.12
CA LEU A 130 5.72 -2.78 -12.61
C LEU A 130 6.00 -2.70 -14.11
N PRO A 131 5.00 -2.68 -15.02
CA PRO A 131 5.27 -2.61 -16.45
C PRO A 131 6.05 -1.36 -16.85
N LYS A 132 5.79 -0.23 -16.17
CA LYS A 132 6.52 1.02 -16.42
C LYS A 132 7.99 0.87 -16.05
N LEU A 133 8.29 0.28 -14.90
CA LEU A 133 9.66 0.03 -14.45
C LEU A 133 10.38 -0.98 -15.35
N VAL A 134 9.72 -2.08 -15.71
CA VAL A 134 10.27 -3.09 -16.62
C VAL A 134 10.67 -2.48 -17.96
N ASN A 135 9.81 -1.63 -18.54
CA ASN A 135 10.11 -0.96 -19.80
C ASN A 135 11.34 -0.03 -19.70
N GLN A 136 11.50 0.66 -18.57
CA GLN A 136 12.65 1.55 -18.35
C GLN A 136 13.95 0.75 -18.13
N VAL A 137 13.88 -0.38 -17.40
CA VAL A 137 15.02 -1.29 -17.25
C VAL A 137 15.46 -1.84 -18.62
N ALA A 138 14.50 -2.25 -19.45
CA ALA A 138 14.75 -2.71 -20.82
C ALA A 138 15.33 -1.61 -21.72
N ALA A 139 14.91 -0.35 -21.51
CA ALA A 139 15.48 0.82 -22.19
C ALA A 139 16.89 1.21 -21.68
N GLY A 140 17.45 0.47 -20.72
CA GLY A 140 18.81 0.68 -20.23
C GLY A 140 18.94 1.68 -19.09
N VAL A 141 17.85 2.22 -18.55
CA VAL A 141 17.89 3.18 -17.43
C VAL A 141 18.51 2.51 -16.20
N SER A 142 19.33 3.25 -15.46
CA SER A 142 19.99 2.71 -14.27
C SER A 142 19.00 2.58 -13.10
N ALA A 143 19.28 1.66 -12.18
CA ALA A 143 18.46 1.51 -10.97
C ALA A 143 18.41 2.80 -10.14
N ASN A 144 19.54 3.53 -10.05
CA ASN A 144 19.61 4.79 -9.32
C ASN A 144 18.68 5.86 -9.91
N ASP A 145 18.65 5.99 -11.24
CA ASP A 145 17.77 6.95 -11.92
C ASP A 145 16.29 6.57 -11.75
N LEU A 146 15.98 5.26 -11.81
CA LEU A 146 14.61 4.78 -11.60
C LEU A 146 14.11 5.04 -10.19
N LEU A 147 14.97 4.85 -9.19
CA LEU A 147 14.65 5.14 -7.80
C LEU A 147 14.46 6.63 -7.55
N ALA A 148 15.20 7.49 -8.25
CA ALA A 148 15.03 8.94 -8.19
C ALA A 148 13.72 9.42 -8.86
N LEU A 149 13.30 8.75 -9.93
CA LEU A 149 12.05 9.06 -10.65
C LEU A 149 10.78 8.57 -9.95
N ALA A 150 10.90 7.55 -9.09
CA ALA A 150 9.78 6.93 -8.38
C ALA A 150 9.61 7.42 -6.93
N ALA A 151 10.44 8.40 -6.52
CA ALA A 151 10.44 9.04 -5.21
C ALA A 151 9.34 10.11 -5.07
#